data_AF-A0A9R0RBS7-F1
#
_entry.id   AF-A0A9R0RBS7-F1
#
_cell.length_a   1.000
_cell.length_b   1.000
_cell.length_c   1.000
_cell.angle_alpha   90.00
_cell.angle_beta   90.00
_cell.angle_gamma   90.00
#
_symmetry.space_group_name_H-M   'P 1'
#
loop_
_entity.id
_entity.type
_entity.pdbx_description
1 polymer ?
#
loop_
_entity_poly.entity_id
_entity_poly.type
_entity_poly.pdbx_seq_one_letter_code
_entity_poly.pdbx_strand_id
1 'polypeptide(L)'
;MAHNFVPDAWGWITSLPPFSQWRTNTMSLCICATPSASASSQPTSMTLSVAKTPPTQPSYLTFSISANYREPIFLWTSKPVHLKTKAQQSLDEQDMVQLFVDIVNQVLWYGPDNSSKPSFRFPGAQHLHGGSFSDAFNIVFLSLAFLVCIYEAPRDLRRGCLDSLRTQLTSPKCRGAAKTLVKMLGANLEDQWMQTMNLAVTNWMAEMRSSHHAPRAASPLFSYALQASGLWKVQLYCPVIAMGMEDPAAAAAQDERLLFSLTYQQLEGVVQLAYKTVRRDNWIDIEVKVDNIRSVVFTYTDFHSLCRINHF
;
A
#
# COMPACT_ATOMS: atom_id res chain seq x y z
N MET A 1 8.32 13.62 -19.40
CA MET A 1 7.88 14.04 -18.05
C MET A 1 6.81 13.07 -17.61
N ALA A 2 7.12 12.16 -16.68
CA ALA A 2 6.11 11.26 -16.13
C ALA A 2 5.18 12.11 -15.25
N HIS A 3 3.91 12.21 -15.63
CA HIS A 3 2.92 12.87 -14.77
C HIS A 3 2.83 12.06 -13.47
N ASN A 4 3.26 12.67 -12.35
CA ASN A 4 3.09 12.16 -10.99
C ASN A 4 1.61 12.18 -10.58
N PHE A 5 0.76 11.48 -11.33
CA PHE A 5 -0.65 11.33 -11.01
C PHE A 5 -0.76 10.30 -9.90
N VAL A 6 -1.18 10.72 -8.71
CA VAL A 6 -1.64 9.79 -7.67
C VAL A 6 -3.08 9.43 -8.05
N PRO A 7 -3.38 8.17 -8.39
CA PRO A 7 -4.73 7.79 -8.76
C PRO A 7 -5.67 8.03 -7.58
N ASP A 8 -6.64 8.93 -7.78
CA ASP A 8 -7.72 9.19 -6.83
C ASP A 8 -8.83 8.17 -7.06
N ALA A 9 -8.63 6.96 -6.53
CA ALA A 9 -9.60 5.87 -6.64
C ALA A 9 -10.93 6.26 -5.96
N TRP A 10 -10.88 6.93 -4.81
CA TRP A 10 -12.08 7.45 -4.14
C TRP A 10 -12.86 8.42 -5.04
N GLY A 11 -12.19 9.46 -5.53
CA GLY A 11 -12.77 10.46 -6.42
C GLY A 11 -13.32 9.82 -7.70
N TRP A 12 -12.59 8.88 -8.29
CA TRP A 12 -13.05 8.14 -9.46
C TRP A 12 -14.33 7.34 -9.17
N ILE A 13 -14.38 6.52 -8.11
CA ILE A 13 -15.55 5.72 -7.75
C ILE A 13 -16.77 6.60 -7.48
N THR A 14 -16.60 7.70 -6.74
CA THR A 14 -17.68 8.63 -6.41
C THR A 14 -18.14 9.47 -7.60
N SER A 15 -17.29 9.65 -8.61
CA SER A 15 -17.61 10.32 -9.87
C SER A 15 -18.24 9.43 -10.94
N LEU A 16 -18.42 8.12 -10.67
CA LEU A 16 -19.01 7.21 -11.64
C LEU A 16 -20.43 7.67 -12.01
N PRO A 17 -20.80 7.62 -13.31
CA PRO A 17 -22.15 7.97 -13.71
C PRO A 17 -23.15 6.99 -13.09
N PRO A 18 -24.43 7.37 -12.96
CA PRO A 18 -25.48 6.48 -12.48
C PRO A 18 -25.43 5.11 -13.15
N PHE A 19 -25.55 4.02 -12.39
CA PHE A 19 -25.41 2.65 -12.91
C PHE A 19 -26.41 2.29 -14.04
N SER A 20 -27.47 3.09 -14.22
CA SER A 20 -28.42 2.98 -15.33
C SER A 20 -27.91 3.60 -16.64
N GLN A 21 -26.93 4.50 -16.58
CA GLN A 21 -26.38 5.24 -17.74
C GLN A 21 -25.12 4.60 -18.32
N TRP A 22 -24.68 3.47 -17.76
CA TRP A 22 -23.48 2.78 -18.21
C TRP A 22 -23.72 2.16 -19.60
N ARG A 23 -23.00 2.66 -20.61
CA ARG A 23 -23.07 2.13 -21.99
C ARG A 23 -22.45 0.75 -22.10
N THR A 24 -21.37 0.54 -21.35
CA THR A 24 -20.65 -0.73 -21.20
C THR A 24 -20.84 -1.23 -19.79
N ASN A 25 -20.85 -2.55 -19.59
CA ASN A 25 -20.91 -3.13 -18.24
C ASN A 25 -19.64 -2.87 -17.42
N THR A 26 -18.62 -2.23 -17.99
CA THR A 26 -17.33 -1.96 -17.37
C THR A 26 -16.90 -0.51 -17.54
N MET A 27 -16.30 0.05 -16.50
CA MET A 27 -15.59 1.34 -16.50
C MET A 27 -14.19 1.14 -15.93
N SER A 28 -13.21 1.96 -16.31
CA SER A 28 -11.83 1.82 -15.81
C SER A 28 -11.10 3.13 -15.53
N LEU A 29 -10.10 3.03 -14.67
CA LEU A 29 -9.14 4.06 -14.27
C LEU A 29 -7.72 3.50 -14.44
N CYS A 30 -6.85 4.23 -15.12
CA CYS A 30 -5.44 3.84 -15.23
C CYS A 30 -4.70 4.10 -13.90
N ILE A 31 -3.99 3.10 -13.40
CA ILE A 31 -3.18 3.18 -12.17
C ILE A 31 -1.74 3.57 -12.53
N CYS A 32 -1.16 2.84 -13.50
CA CYS A 32 0.17 3.07 -14.05
C CYS A 32 0.18 2.64 -15.51
N ALA A 33 0.92 3.37 -16.34
CA ALA A 33 1.16 3.02 -17.73
C ALA A 33 2.67 2.94 -17.95
N THR A 34 3.11 1.92 -18.68
CA THR A 34 4.50 1.82 -19.12
C THR A 34 4.59 2.27 -20.57
N PRO A 35 5.49 3.21 -20.90
CA PRO A 35 5.68 3.63 -22.28
C PRO A 35 6.24 2.45 -23.07
N SER A 36 5.67 2.19 -24.25
CA SER A 36 6.17 1.11 -25.11
C SER A 36 7.55 1.48 -25.67
N ALA A 37 8.47 0.52 -25.66
CA ALA A 37 9.82 0.70 -26.22
C ALA A 37 9.84 0.79 -27.75
N SER A 38 8.71 0.50 -28.42
CA SER A 38 8.57 0.49 -29.87
C SER A 38 7.24 1.08 -30.30
N ALA A 39 7.26 1.92 -31.36
CA ALA A 39 6.08 2.60 -31.89
C ALA A 39 4.95 1.66 -32.41
N SER A 40 5.21 0.36 -32.52
CA SER A 40 4.28 -0.66 -33.03
C SER A 40 3.59 -1.51 -31.95
N SER A 41 3.98 -1.40 -30.68
CA SER A 41 3.36 -2.16 -29.58
C SER A 41 2.43 -1.27 -28.76
N GLN A 42 1.25 -1.80 -28.42
CA GLN A 42 0.31 -1.11 -27.54
C GLN A 42 0.95 -0.92 -26.15
N PRO A 43 0.79 0.26 -25.53
CA PRO A 43 1.30 0.51 -24.19
C PRO A 43 0.60 -0.41 -23.19
N THR A 44 1.38 -1.09 -22.34
CA THR A 44 0.84 -1.93 -21.28
C THR A 44 0.60 -1.09 -20.03
N SER A 45 -0.56 -1.28 -19.41
CA SER A 45 -0.97 -0.48 -18.26
C SER A 45 -1.65 -1.36 -17.23
N MET A 46 -1.52 -1.01 -15.96
CA MET A 46 -2.35 -1.56 -14.91
C MET A 46 -3.57 -0.65 -14.71
N THR A 47 -4.76 -1.23 -14.68
CA THR A 47 -6.01 -0.50 -14.57
C THR A 47 -6.87 -1.01 -13.43
N LEU A 48 -7.49 -0.10 -12.71
CA LEU A 48 -8.65 -0.40 -11.86
C LEU A 48 -9.88 -0.42 -12.76
N SER A 49 -10.71 -1.44 -12.65
CA SER A 49 -11.98 -1.53 -13.36
C SER A 49 -13.10 -1.84 -12.41
N VAL A 50 -14.30 -1.40 -12.77
CA VAL A 50 -15.54 -1.79 -12.11
C VAL A 50 -16.44 -2.44 -13.14
N ALA A 51 -16.91 -3.63 -12.83
CA ALA A 51 -17.81 -4.40 -13.66
C ALA A 51 -19.17 -4.54 -12.97
N LYS A 52 -20.23 -4.29 -13.73
CA LYS A 52 -21.61 -4.56 -13.35
C LYS A 52 -22.04 -5.87 -13.98
N THR A 53 -22.43 -6.83 -13.15
CA THR A 53 -23.01 -8.07 -13.69
C THR A 53 -24.41 -7.82 -14.25
N PRO A 54 -24.77 -8.49 -15.37
CA PRO A 54 -26.05 -8.32 -16.05
C PRO A 54 -27.25 -8.67 -15.15
N PRO A 55 -28.49 -8.31 -15.55
CA PRO A 55 -29.63 -8.18 -14.66
C PRO A 55 -30.28 -9.53 -14.30
N THR A 56 -29.54 -10.42 -13.66
CA THR A 56 -30.09 -11.52 -12.85
C THR A 56 -30.03 -11.08 -11.39
N GLN A 57 -31.15 -11.13 -10.67
CA GLN A 57 -31.14 -10.78 -9.25
C GLN A 57 -30.34 -11.82 -8.46
N PRO A 58 -29.46 -11.40 -7.53
CA PRO A 58 -29.11 -10.03 -7.17
C PRO A 58 -28.03 -9.40 -8.08
N SER A 59 -28.21 -8.12 -8.48
CA SER A 59 -27.19 -7.35 -9.20
C SER A 59 -26.08 -6.91 -8.26
N TYR A 60 -24.83 -7.02 -8.70
CA TYR A 60 -23.66 -6.62 -7.91
C TYR A 60 -22.62 -5.90 -8.76
N LEU A 61 -21.75 -5.18 -8.07
CA LEU A 61 -20.55 -4.58 -8.63
C LEU A 61 -19.32 -5.34 -8.15
N THR A 62 -18.34 -5.44 -9.03
CA THR A 62 -17.06 -6.03 -8.71
C THR A 62 -15.96 -5.09 -9.17
N PHE A 63 -15.00 -4.81 -8.29
CA PHE A 63 -13.81 -4.03 -8.60
C PHE A 63 -12.66 -4.97 -8.89
N SER A 64 -11.88 -4.68 -9.92
CA SER A 64 -10.73 -5.51 -10.27
C SER A 64 -9.53 -4.68 -10.68
N ILE A 65 -8.33 -5.11 -10.28
CA ILE A 65 -7.07 -4.61 -10.80
C ILE A 65 -6.63 -5.58 -11.89
N SER A 66 -6.40 -5.06 -13.09
CA SER A 66 -6.01 -5.86 -14.24
C SER A 66 -4.77 -5.30 -14.92
N ALA A 67 -3.98 -6.18 -15.51
CA ALA A 67 -2.97 -5.83 -16.50
C ALA A 67 -3.64 -5.79 -17.88
N ASN A 68 -3.64 -4.62 -18.49
CA ASN A 68 -4.28 -4.35 -19.76
C ASN A 68 -3.31 -4.70 -20.90
N TYR A 69 -3.40 -5.95 -21.36
CA TYR A 69 -2.82 -6.42 -22.62
C TYR A 69 -3.91 -6.49 -23.70
N ARG A 70 -3.66 -7.21 -24.81
CA ARG A 70 -4.72 -7.54 -25.78
C ARG A 70 -5.89 -8.27 -25.13
N GLU A 71 -5.59 -9.14 -24.17
CA GLU A 71 -6.55 -9.76 -23.28
C GLU A 71 -6.23 -9.34 -21.83
N PRO A 72 -7.20 -8.81 -21.08
CA PRO A 72 -6.95 -8.33 -19.73
C PRO A 72 -6.68 -9.50 -18.78
N ILE A 73 -5.56 -9.43 -18.06
CA ILE A 73 -5.23 -10.38 -17.00
C ILE A 73 -5.69 -9.78 -15.67
N PHE A 74 -6.65 -10.42 -15.01
CA PHE A 74 -7.14 -9.99 -13.70
C PHE A 74 -6.17 -10.41 -12.61
N LEU A 75 -5.59 -9.43 -11.92
CA LEU A 75 -4.58 -9.63 -10.88
C LEU A 75 -5.19 -9.62 -9.48
N TRP A 76 -6.29 -8.88 -9.32
CA TRP A 76 -7.10 -8.87 -8.11
C TRP A 76 -8.55 -8.58 -8.43
N THR A 77 -9.46 -9.15 -7.65
CA THR A 77 -10.91 -8.95 -7.77
C THR A 77 -11.52 -8.84 -6.37
N SER A 78 -12.35 -7.81 -6.16
CA SER A 78 -13.03 -7.56 -4.89
C SER A 78 -14.14 -8.59 -4.63
N LYS A 79 -14.59 -8.64 -3.38
CA LYS A 79 -15.90 -9.27 -3.10
C LYS A 79 -17.01 -8.53 -3.84
N PRO A 80 -18.10 -9.22 -4.23
CA PRO A 80 -19.26 -8.58 -4.82
C PRO A 80 -19.88 -7.55 -3.86
N VAL A 81 -20.05 -6.32 -4.34
CA VAL A 81 -20.83 -5.29 -3.65
C VAL A 81 -22.27 -5.39 -4.15
N HIS A 82 -23.14 -5.97 -3.35
CA HIS A 82 -24.53 -6.19 -3.72
C HIS A 82 -25.31 -4.88 -3.73
N LEU A 83 -25.95 -4.57 -4.87
CA LEU A 83 -26.80 -3.41 -4.99
C LEU A 83 -28.10 -3.64 -4.22
N LYS A 84 -28.44 -2.72 -3.31
CA LYS A 84 -29.60 -2.83 -2.42
C LYS A 84 -30.91 -2.77 -3.19
N THR A 85 -30.94 -2.01 -4.29
CA THR A 85 -32.11 -1.89 -5.17
C THR A 85 -31.70 -1.84 -6.64
N LYS A 86 -32.61 -2.23 -7.55
CA LYS A 86 -32.40 -2.08 -9.01
C LYS A 86 -32.24 -0.61 -9.44
N ALA A 87 -32.74 0.33 -8.63
CA ALA A 87 -32.71 1.76 -8.88
C ALA A 87 -31.51 2.46 -8.24
N GLN A 88 -30.64 1.74 -7.52
CA GLN A 88 -29.44 2.31 -6.92
C GLN A 88 -28.57 2.92 -8.03
N GLN A 89 -28.31 4.22 -7.91
CA GLN A 89 -27.60 4.99 -8.94
C GLN A 89 -26.10 5.02 -8.68
N SER A 90 -25.67 5.01 -7.43
CA SER A 90 -24.27 5.07 -7.00
C SER A 90 -24.04 4.19 -5.77
N LEU A 91 -22.78 3.98 -5.40
CA LEU A 91 -22.45 3.39 -4.10
C LEU A 91 -22.78 4.39 -2.99
N ASP A 92 -23.38 3.90 -1.89
CA ASP A 92 -23.56 4.72 -0.70
C ASP A 92 -22.35 4.61 0.25
N GLU A 93 -22.36 5.41 1.32
CA GLU A 93 -21.26 5.44 2.29
C GLU A 93 -20.98 4.05 2.90
N GLN A 94 -22.03 3.27 3.16
CA GLN A 94 -21.87 1.94 3.76
C GLN A 94 -21.21 0.97 2.77
N ASP A 95 -21.59 1.03 1.50
CA ASP A 95 -20.98 0.22 0.44
C ASP A 95 -19.49 0.59 0.26
N MET A 96 -19.17 1.88 0.35
CA MET A 96 -17.78 2.38 0.29
C MET A 96 -16.95 1.94 1.50
N VAL A 97 -17.52 1.97 2.70
CA VAL A 97 -16.88 1.45 3.92
C VAL A 97 -16.63 -0.05 3.81
N GLN A 98 -17.59 -0.81 3.27
CA GLN A 98 -17.43 -2.24 3.09
C GLN A 98 -16.30 -2.55 2.11
N LEU A 99 -16.25 -1.85 0.96
CA LEU A 99 -15.16 -1.96 0.01
C LEU A 99 -13.80 -1.60 0.65
N PHE A 100 -13.75 -0.52 1.44
CA PHE A 100 -12.56 -0.13 2.19
C PHE A 100 -12.08 -1.25 3.12
N VAL A 101 -13.00 -1.80 3.93
CA VAL A 101 -12.69 -2.90 4.86
C VAL A 101 -12.18 -4.13 4.11
N ASP A 102 -12.80 -4.47 2.98
CA ASP A 102 -12.38 -5.60 2.16
C ASP A 102 -10.98 -5.39 1.57
N ILE A 103 -10.65 -4.18 1.12
CA ILE A 103 -9.30 -3.85 0.64
C ILE A 103 -8.28 -3.90 1.79
N VAL A 104 -8.61 -3.36 2.98
CA VAL A 104 -7.70 -3.43 4.14
C VAL A 104 -7.41 -4.89 4.49
N ASN A 105 -8.44 -5.72 4.59
CA ASN A 105 -8.25 -7.14 4.87
C ASN A 105 -7.43 -7.81 3.77
N GLN A 106 -7.67 -7.48 2.50
CA GLN A 106 -6.88 -8.02 1.38
C GLN A 106 -5.40 -7.64 1.49
N VAL A 107 -5.08 -6.40 1.85
CA VAL A 107 -3.70 -5.98 2.09
C VAL A 107 -3.08 -6.83 3.19
N LEU A 108 -3.74 -6.97 4.34
CA LEU A 108 -3.25 -7.76 5.47
C LEU A 108 -3.08 -9.25 5.11
N TRP A 109 -3.86 -9.78 4.15
CA TRP A 109 -3.74 -11.14 3.63
C TRP A 109 -2.45 -11.43 2.85
N TYR A 110 -1.71 -10.39 2.43
CA TYR A 110 -0.35 -10.54 1.87
C TYR A 110 0.75 -10.58 2.94
N GLY A 111 0.38 -10.46 4.22
CA GLY A 111 1.32 -10.47 5.34
C GLY A 111 1.96 -11.84 5.60
N PRO A 112 2.85 -11.92 6.60
CA PRO A 112 3.54 -13.16 6.95
C PRO A 112 2.65 -14.16 7.72
N ASP A 113 1.62 -13.72 8.43
CA ASP A 113 0.79 -14.58 9.28
C ASP A 113 -0.61 -14.76 8.68
N ASN A 114 -0.73 -15.73 7.78
CA ASN A 114 -1.97 -16.03 7.05
C ASN A 114 -2.94 -16.88 7.90
N SER A 115 -2.48 -17.34 9.07
CA SER A 115 -3.16 -18.36 9.87
C SER A 115 -4.34 -17.80 10.65
N SER A 116 -4.24 -16.53 11.08
CA SER A 116 -5.35 -15.77 11.65
C SER A 116 -5.94 -14.87 10.57
N LYS A 117 -7.25 -14.99 10.31
CA LYS A 117 -7.93 -14.09 9.36
C LYS A 117 -7.85 -12.67 9.95
N PRO A 118 -7.14 -11.71 9.33
CA PRO A 118 -7.17 -10.35 9.80
C PRO A 118 -8.62 -9.86 9.73
N SER A 119 -9.13 -9.34 10.84
CA SER A 119 -10.48 -8.80 10.92
C SER A 119 -10.41 -7.32 11.26
N PHE A 120 -10.07 -6.50 10.28
CA PHE A 120 -10.25 -5.07 10.41
C PHE A 120 -11.74 -4.76 10.55
N ARG A 121 -12.08 -3.97 11.57
CA ARG A 121 -13.42 -3.41 11.75
C ARG A 121 -13.30 -1.90 11.67
N PHE A 122 -14.11 -1.30 10.81
CA PHE A 122 -14.06 0.14 10.60
C PHE A 122 -14.50 0.88 11.88
N PRO A 123 -13.73 1.87 12.37
CA PRO A 123 -14.04 2.63 13.58
C PRO A 123 -15.16 3.68 13.36
N GLY A 124 -16.34 3.27 12.89
CA GLY A 124 -17.57 4.09 12.92
C GLY A 124 -17.60 5.44 12.18
N ALA A 125 -18.75 6.13 12.26
CA ALA A 125 -19.10 7.30 11.44
C ALA A 125 -18.25 8.56 11.67
N GLN A 126 -17.51 8.64 12.79
CA GLN A 126 -16.70 9.82 13.13
C GLN A 126 -15.57 10.08 12.11
N HIS A 127 -15.12 9.03 11.42
CA HIS A 127 -14.08 9.11 10.40
C HIS A 127 -14.61 9.33 8.98
N LEU A 128 -15.93 9.21 8.76
CA LEU A 128 -16.57 9.40 7.45
C LEU A 128 -16.70 10.87 7.07
N HIS A 129 -16.79 11.75 8.07
CA HIS A 129 -17.00 13.17 7.84
C HIS A 129 -15.66 13.92 7.71
N GLY A 130 -15.42 14.46 6.51
CA GLY A 130 -14.20 15.20 6.13
C GLY A 130 -13.28 14.40 5.20
N GLY A 131 -12.38 15.08 4.47
CA GLY A 131 -11.45 14.47 3.49
C GLY A 131 -10.48 13.40 4.04
N SER A 132 -10.54 13.13 5.33
CA SER A 132 -9.79 12.09 6.04
C SER A 132 -10.08 10.68 5.49
N PHE A 133 -11.35 10.34 5.20
CA PHE A 133 -11.69 9.01 4.71
C PHE A 133 -11.23 8.79 3.26
N SER A 134 -11.43 9.77 2.38
CA SER A 134 -10.99 9.68 0.99
C SER A 134 -9.47 9.50 0.87
N ASP A 135 -8.71 10.21 1.72
CA ASP A 135 -7.26 10.05 1.77
C ASP A 135 -6.86 8.65 2.27
N ALA A 136 -7.49 8.16 3.34
CA ALA A 136 -7.28 6.80 3.85
C ALA A 136 -7.63 5.73 2.81
N PHE A 137 -8.76 5.90 2.11
CA PHE A 137 -9.18 4.99 1.05
C PHE A 137 -8.14 4.92 -0.08
N ASN A 138 -7.67 6.07 -0.54
CA ASN A 138 -6.68 6.14 -1.61
C ASN A 138 -5.36 5.49 -1.23
N ILE A 139 -4.85 5.69 0.01
CA ILE A 139 -3.60 5.05 0.43
C ILE A 139 -3.75 3.54 0.62
N VAL A 140 -4.92 3.07 1.09
CA VAL A 140 -5.24 1.65 1.20
C VAL A 140 -5.30 0.99 -0.17
N PHE A 141 -6.00 1.62 -1.12
CA PHE A 141 -6.05 1.19 -2.51
C PHE A 141 -4.66 1.15 -3.16
N LEU A 142 -3.86 2.21 -2.98
CA LEU A 142 -2.53 2.30 -3.56
C LEU A 142 -1.59 1.23 -2.98
N SER A 143 -1.75 0.91 -1.70
CA SER A 143 -1.00 -0.18 -1.04
C SER A 143 -1.39 -1.54 -1.60
N LEU A 144 -2.69 -1.80 -1.83
CA LEU A 144 -3.12 -3.01 -2.53
C LEU A 144 -2.55 -3.08 -3.94
N ALA A 145 -2.64 -2.00 -4.72
CA ALA A 145 -2.09 -1.97 -6.08
C ALA A 145 -0.58 -2.23 -6.10
N PHE A 146 0.16 -1.72 -5.12
CA PHE A 146 1.58 -2.00 -4.93
C PHE A 146 1.83 -3.49 -4.64
N LEU A 147 1.09 -4.11 -3.73
CA LEU A 147 1.22 -5.53 -3.40
C LEU A 147 0.87 -6.44 -4.59
N VAL A 148 -0.26 -6.17 -5.24
CA VAL A 148 -0.69 -6.88 -6.44
C VAL A 148 0.34 -6.74 -7.56
N CYS A 149 0.99 -5.58 -7.69
CA CYS A 149 2.07 -5.39 -8.64
C CYS A 149 3.30 -6.26 -8.32
N ILE A 150 3.72 -6.32 -7.05
CA ILE A 150 4.86 -7.14 -6.63
C ILE A 150 4.60 -8.63 -6.85
N TYR A 151 3.44 -9.12 -6.40
CA TYR A 151 3.19 -10.56 -6.32
C TYR A 151 2.48 -11.15 -7.53
N GLU A 152 1.58 -10.41 -8.18
CA GLU A 152 0.68 -10.97 -9.19
C GLU A 152 0.98 -10.45 -10.61
N ALA A 153 1.53 -9.23 -10.74
CA ALA A 153 1.71 -8.63 -12.06
C ALA A 153 2.81 -9.33 -12.88
N PRO A 154 2.63 -9.48 -14.21
CA PRO A 154 3.67 -9.99 -15.11
C PRO A 154 4.94 -9.14 -15.09
N ARG A 155 6.11 -9.77 -15.31
CA ARG A 155 7.44 -9.17 -15.12
C ARG A 155 7.68 -7.92 -15.99
N ASP A 156 7.16 -7.92 -17.21
CA ASP A 156 7.28 -6.84 -18.19
C ASP A 156 6.52 -5.58 -17.77
N LEU A 157 5.35 -5.72 -17.14
CA LEU A 157 4.59 -4.59 -16.57
C LEU A 157 5.11 -4.17 -15.18
N ARG A 158 5.52 -5.16 -14.38
CA ARG A 158 5.85 -5.00 -12.95
C ARG A 158 6.82 -3.85 -12.69
N ARG A 159 7.98 -3.84 -13.36
CA ARG A 159 9.04 -2.86 -13.07
C ARG A 159 8.57 -1.41 -13.24
N GLY A 160 8.00 -1.08 -14.41
CA GLY A 160 7.56 0.28 -14.68
C GLY A 160 6.38 0.71 -13.81
N CYS A 161 5.48 -0.21 -13.48
CA CYS A 161 4.39 0.06 -12.54
C CYS A 161 4.88 0.25 -11.11
N LEU A 162 5.84 -0.55 -10.63
CA LEU A 162 6.42 -0.40 -9.29
C LEU A 162 7.13 0.94 -9.13
N ASP A 163 7.86 1.42 -10.15
CA ASP A 163 8.50 2.74 -10.11
C ASP A 163 7.46 3.88 -9.97
N SER A 164 6.34 3.78 -10.68
CA SER A 164 5.23 4.73 -10.57
C SER A 164 4.56 4.66 -9.18
N LEU A 165 4.20 3.45 -8.74
CA LEU A 165 3.53 3.21 -7.46
C LEU A 165 4.40 3.64 -6.27
N ARG A 166 5.72 3.38 -6.33
CA ARG A 166 6.69 3.83 -5.32
C ARG A 166 6.73 5.35 -5.23
N THR A 167 6.79 6.03 -6.37
CA THR A 167 6.78 7.51 -6.42
C THR A 167 5.48 8.06 -5.81
N GLN A 168 4.34 7.43 -6.11
CA GLN A 168 3.04 7.82 -5.55
C GLN A 168 3.01 7.60 -4.03
N LEU A 169 3.40 6.42 -3.53
CA LEU A 169 3.40 6.07 -2.10
C LEU A 169 4.31 6.98 -1.26
N THR A 170 5.43 7.40 -1.82
CA THR A 170 6.41 8.27 -1.13
C THR A 170 6.06 9.76 -1.16
N SER A 171 4.98 10.13 -1.88
CA SER A 171 4.52 11.51 -2.03
C SER A 171 4.08 12.14 -0.68
N PRO A 172 4.21 13.47 -0.51
CA PRO A 172 3.76 14.14 0.71
C PRO A 172 2.27 13.92 1.04
N LYS A 173 1.41 13.84 0.02
CA LYS A 173 -0.03 13.54 0.18
C LYS A 173 -0.24 12.15 0.81
N CYS A 174 0.44 11.14 0.28
CA CYS A 174 0.38 9.78 0.81
C CYS A 174 0.92 9.67 2.23
N ARG A 175 1.95 10.46 2.61
CA ARG A 175 2.43 10.52 4.00
C ARG A 175 1.37 11.08 4.97
N GLY A 176 0.62 12.09 4.55
CA GLY A 176 -0.52 12.61 5.31
C GLY A 176 -1.63 11.57 5.46
N ALA A 177 -2.02 10.94 4.34
CA ALA A 177 -3.02 9.88 4.30
C ALA A 177 -2.65 8.65 5.14
N ALA A 178 -1.38 8.26 5.13
CA ALA A 178 -0.80 7.19 5.94
C ALA A 178 -1.01 7.42 7.44
N LYS A 179 -0.79 8.65 7.93
CA LYS A 179 -1.04 9.01 9.34
C LYS A 179 -2.51 8.83 9.71
N THR A 180 -3.41 9.15 8.77
CA THR A 180 -4.85 8.95 8.94
C THR A 180 -5.20 7.47 8.98
N LEU A 181 -4.66 6.67 8.06
CA LEU A 181 -4.86 5.23 8.01
C LEU A 181 -4.42 4.55 9.32
N VAL A 182 -3.22 4.86 9.81
CA VAL A 182 -2.70 4.28 11.05
C VAL A 182 -3.62 4.55 12.25
N LYS A 183 -4.18 5.77 12.34
CA LYS A 183 -5.18 6.09 13.36
C LYS A 183 -6.46 5.26 13.23
N MET A 184 -6.89 4.93 12.02
CA MET A 184 -8.07 4.09 11.78
C MET A 184 -7.80 2.61 12.07
N LEU A 185 -6.62 2.10 11.73
CA LEU A 185 -6.22 0.71 11.95
C LEU A 185 -6.06 0.39 13.45
N GLY A 186 -5.48 1.31 14.21
CA GLY A 186 -5.04 1.05 15.58
C GLY A 186 -3.75 0.23 15.63
N ALA A 187 -3.12 0.17 16.81
CA ALA A 187 -1.74 -0.32 16.98
C ALA A 187 -1.52 -1.75 16.46
N ASN A 188 -2.42 -2.69 16.75
CA ASN A 188 -2.25 -4.09 16.36
C ASN A 188 -2.24 -4.26 14.83
N LEU A 189 -3.15 -3.58 14.14
CA LEU A 189 -3.28 -3.68 12.68
C LEU A 189 -2.28 -2.78 11.96
N GLU A 190 -1.81 -1.71 12.60
CA GLU A 190 -0.66 -0.94 12.14
C GLU A 190 0.56 -1.87 12.00
N ASP A 191 0.90 -2.63 13.04
CA ASP A 191 2.08 -3.51 12.98
C ASP A 191 1.96 -4.57 11.88
N GLN A 192 0.79 -5.21 11.75
CA GLN A 192 0.54 -6.18 10.66
C GLN A 192 0.60 -5.53 9.27
N TRP A 193 0.06 -4.31 9.13
CA TRP A 193 0.14 -3.55 7.88
C TRP A 193 1.59 -3.25 7.51
N MET A 194 2.39 -2.77 8.47
CA MET A 194 3.80 -2.47 8.25
C MET A 194 4.60 -3.72 7.92
N GLN A 195 4.36 -4.82 8.62
CA GLN A 195 4.97 -6.11 8.32
C GLN A 195 4.65 -6.57 6.89
N THR A 196 3.40 -6.39 6.44
CA THR A 196 2.98 -6.78 5.09
C THR A 196 3.67 -5.94 4.02
N MET A 197 3.64 -4.62 4.18
CA MET A 197 4.27 -3.71 3.21
C MET A 197 5.78 -3.91 3.14
N ASN A 198 6.45 -4.05 4.29
CA ASN A 198 7.90 -4.25 4.32
C ASN A 198 8.30 -5.62 3.78
N LEU A 199 7.53 -6.68 4.06
CA LEU A 199 7.79 -8.00 3.49
C LEU A 199 7.77 -7.96 1.96
N ALA A 200 6.76 -7.31 1.38
CA ALA A 200 6.65 -7.16 -0.07
C ALA A 200 7.85 -6.40 -0.66
N VAL A 201 8.32 -5.38 0.04
CA VAL A 201 9.49 -4.61 -0.39
C VAL A 201 10.76 -5.44 -0.26
N THR A 202 10.93 -6.18 0.84
CA THR A 202 12.04 -7.13 1.00
C THR A 202 12.11 -8.09 -0.16
N ASN A 203 10.96 -8.68 -0.51
CA ASN A 203 10.79 -9.60 -1.63
C ASN A 203 11.16 -8.96 -2.97
N TRP A 204 10.63 -7.77 -3.26
CA TRP A 204 10.97 -7.02 -4.46
C TRP A 204 12.46 -6.65 -4.53
N MET A 205 13.06 -6.20 -3.42
CA MET A 205 14.48 -5.85 -3.37
C MET A 205 15.39 -7.07 -3.53
N ALA A 206 15.01 -8.22 -2.96
CA ALA A 206 15.74 -9.48 -3.12
C ALA A 206 15.75 -9.91 -4.61
N GLU A 207 14.60 -9.81 -5.30
CA GLU A 207 14.48 -10.05 -6.74
C GLU A 207 15.34 -9.09 -7.58
N MET A 208 15.43 -7.81 -7.20
CA MET A 208 16.28 -6.85 -7.91
C MET A 208 17.78 -7.03 -7.66
N ARG A 209 18.16 -7.54 -6.48
CA ARG A 209 19.56 -7.87 -6.17
C ARG A 209 20.05 -9.08 -6.97
N SER A 210 19.22 -10.11 -7.13
CA SER A 210 19.58 -11.28 -7.94
C SER A 210 19.70 -10.96 -9.44
N SER A 211 19.07 -9.89 -9.91
CA SER A 211 19.13 -9.42 -11.30
C SER A 211 20.15 -8.29 -11.57
N HIS A 212 21.08 -8.02 -10.63
CA HIS A 212 22.10 -6.96 -10.72
C HIS A 212 21.57 -5.53 -10.99
N HIS A 213 20.30 -5.26 -10.63
CA HIS A 213 19.65 -3.97 -10.83
C HIS A 213 19.27 -3.29 -9.50
N ALA A 214 19.97 -3.59 -8.42
CA ALA A 214 19.64 -3.10 -7.09
C ALA A 214 19.73 -1.55 -7.01
N PRO A 215 18.65 -0.84 -6.66
CA PRO A 215 18.71 0.57 -6.36
C PRO A 215 19.55 0.78 -5.09
N ARG A 216 20.48 1.73 -5.16
CA ARG A 216 21.35 2.12 -4.05
C ARG A 216 20.51 2.81 -2.98
N ALA A 217 20.27 2.11 -1.87
CA ALA A 217 19.50 2.53 -0.70
C ALA A 217 18.03 2.91 -0.99
N ALA A 218 17.08 2.05 -0.61
CA ALA A 218 15.69 2.46 -0.52
C ALA A 218 15.52 3.34 0.73
N SER A 219 14.98 4.54 0.56
CA SER A 219 14.49 5.35 1.69
C SER A 219 13.46 4.53 2.49
N PRO A 220 13.35 4.71 3.82
CA PRO A 220 12.30 4.05 4.59
C PRO A 220 10.96 4.32 3.91
N LEU A 221 10.26 3.26 3.53
CA LEU A 221 9.04 3.36 2.74
C LEU A 221 7.86 3.87 3.57
N PHE A 222 7.97 3.75 4.90
CA PHE A 222 6.99 4.28 5.81
C PHE A 222 7.64 4.88 7.07
N SER A 223 7.44 6.17 7.25
CA SER A 223 7.79 6.90 8.47
C SER A 223 6.72 7.96 8.71
N TYR A 224 6.30 8.11 9.95
CA TYR A 224 5.34 9.15 10.31
C TYR A 224 5.66 9.78 11.66
N ALA A 225 5.14 10.98 11.87
CA ALA A 225 5.30 11.73 13.10
C ALA A 225 3.94 12.10 13.69
N LEU A 226 3.78 11.82 14.98
CA LEU A 226 2.65 12.21 15.81
C LEU A 226 3.09 13.29 16.81
N GLN A 227 2.18 14.20 17.10
CA GLN A 227 2.33 15.20 18.14
C GLN A 227 1.15 15.08 19.08
N ALA A 228 1.42 14.97 20.38
CA ALA A 228 0.42 14.98 21.43
C ALA A 228 1.04 15.55 22.72
N SER A 229 0.35 16.49 23.37
CA SER A 229 0.65 16.92 24.74
C SER A 229 2.13 17.26 25.05
N GLY A 230 2.82 17.99 24.18
CA GLY A 230 4.23 18.36 24.39
C GLY A 230 5.24 17.27 24.03
N LEU A 231 4.79 16.16 23.44
CA LEU A 231 5.63 15.09 22.90
C LEU A 231 5.51 15.02 21.38
N TRP A 232 6.64 14.81 20.72
CA TRP A 232 6.73 14.36 19.34
C TRP A 232 7.17 12.90 19.34
N LYS A 233 6.36 12.04 18.71
CA LYS A 233 6.71 10.63 18.47
C LYS A 233 6.96 10.45 16.98
N VAL A 234 8.18 10.08 16.62
CA VAL A 234 8.54 9.63 15.28
C VAL A 234 8.58 8.12 15.30
N GLN A 235 7.87 7.49 14.38
CA GLN A 235 7.84 6.04 14.22
C GLN A 235 8.17 5.71 12.76
N LEU A 236 9.12 4.78 12.58
CA LEU A 236 9.62 4.35 11.29
C LEU A 236 9.70 2.84 11.22
N TYR A 237 9.47 2.34 10.02
CA TYR A 237 9.63 0.93 9.70
C TYR A 237 10.50 0.81 8.45
N CYS A 238 11.48 -0.10 8.49
CA CYS A 238 12.43 -0.26 7.40
C CYS A 238 12.85 -1.72 7.22
N PRO A 239 12.73 -2.29 6.01
CA PRO A 239 13.37 -3.56 5.68
C PRO A 239 14.89 -3.47 5.86
N VAL A 240 15.52 -4.44 6.51
CA VAL A 240 16.98 -4.43 6.71
C VAL A 240 17.72 -4.54 5.37
N ILE A 241 17.17 -5.29 4.40
CA ILE A 241 17.70 -5.35 3.02
C ILE A 241 17.69 -3.98 2.29
N ALA A 242 16.91 -3.00 2.76
CA ALA A 242 16.94 -1.64 2.21
C ALA A 242 18.13 -0.81 2.73
N MET A 243 18.71 -1.22 3.87
CA MET A 243 19.79 -0.51 4.52
C MET A 243 21.09 -0.76 3.77
N GLY A 244 21.89 0.29 3.62
CA GLY A 244 23.26 0.18 3.13
C GLY A 244 24.12 -0.49 4.19
N MET A 245 24.06 -1.81 4.27
CA MET A 245 24.98 -2.60 5.09
C MET A 245 26.34 -2.70 4.38
N GLU A 246 27.42 -2.75 5.16
CA GLU A 246 28.71 -3.19 4.64
C GLU A 246 28.57 -4.56 4.00
N ASP A 247 29.26 -4.76 2.87
CA ASP A 247 29.05 -5.90 1.99
C ASP A 247 29.19 -7.21 2.77
N PRO A 248 28.08 -7.97 2.96
CA PRO A 248 28.15 -9.23 3.68
C PRO A 248 29.07 -10.23 2.96
N ALA A 249 29.45 -10.00 1.69
CA ALA A 249 30.45 -10.81 1.00
C ALA A 249 31.81 -10.89 1.72
N ALA A 250 32.15 -9.93 2.58
CA ALA A 250 33.36 -9.99 3.41
C ALA A 250 33.21 -10.91 4.65
N ALA A 251 31.99 -11.22 5.09
CA ALA A 251 31.69 -11.96 6.32
C ALA A 251 30.86 -13.25 6.11
N ALA A 252 30.19 -13.40 4.97
CA ALA A 252 29.22 -14.45 4.67
C ALA A 252 29.80 -15.45 3.67
N ALA A 253 30.87 -16.13 4.07
CA ALA A 253 31.11 -17.48 3.61
C ALA A 253 30.59 -18.42 4.70
N GLN A 254 29.38 -19.00 4.53
CA GLN A 254 29.09 -20.43 4.80
C GLN A 254 27.62 -20.80 5.13
N ASP A 255 26.68 -19.89 5.41
CA ASP A 255 25.30 -20.29 5.76
C ASP A 255 24.21 -19.51 5.00
N GLU A 256 23.59 -20.19 4.02
CA GLU A 256 22.46 -19.68 3.23
C GLU A 256 21.21 -19.42 4.08
N ARG A 257 20.99 -20.20 5.15
CA ARG A 257 19.84 -20.02 6.05
C ARG A 257 20.03 -18.77 6.89
N LEU A 258 21.26 -18.52 7.35
CA LEU A 258 21.60 -17.28 8.03
C LEU A 258 21.43 -16.07 7.11
N LEU A 259 21.95 -16.14 5.88
CA LEU A 259 21.79 -15.06 4.89
C LEU A 259 20.32 -14.77 4.60
N PHE A 260 19.51 -15.82 4.44
CA PHE A 260 18.07 -15.71 4.27
C PHE A 260 17.42 -15.04 5.50
N SER A 261 17.67 -15.54 6.71
CA SER A 261 17.10 -14.97 7.93
C SER A 261 17.49 -13.50 8.13
N LEU A 262 18.72 -13.11 7.82
CA LEU A 262 19.17 -11.71 7.89
C LEU A 262 18.52 -10.82 6.83
N THR A 263 18.29 -11.36 5.63
CA THR A 263 17.61 -10.64 4.54
C THR A 263 16.18 -10.30 4.92
N TYR A 264 15.50 -11.23 5.61
CA TYR A 264 14.11 -11.14 6.03
C TYR A 264 13.94 -10.55 7.43
N GLN A 265 14.67 -9.47 7.71
CA GLN A 265 14.51 -8.67 8.92
C GLN A 265 13.84 -7.33 8.64
N GLN A 266 13.08 -6.87 9.63
CA GLN A 266 12.46 -5.55 9.67
C GLN A 266 12.91 -4.82 10.92
N LEU A 267 13.36 -3.57 10.74
CA LEU A 267 13.57 -2.62 11.83
C LEU A 267 12.30 -1.83 12.09
N GLU A 268 11.89 -1.77 13.36
CA GLU A 268 10.99 -0.76 13.89
C GLU A 268 11.79 0.21 14.76
N GLY A 269 11.74 1.50 14.44
CA GLY A 269 12.34 2.57 15.23
C GLY A 269 11.27 3.51 15.78
N VAL A 270 11.34 3.81 17.08
CA VAL A 270 10.50 4.81 17.74
C VAL A 270 11.39 5.81 18.45
N VAL A 271 11.26 7.09 18.11
CA VAL A 271 11.94 8.20 18.77
C VAL A 271 10.88 9.11 19.39
N GLN A 272 10.94 9.29 20.70
CA GLN A 272 10.07 10.20 21.45
C GLN A 272 10.90 11.40 21.91
N LEU A 273 10.39 12.59 21.59
CA LEU A 273 11.01 13.86 21.90
C LEU A 273 10.02 14.69 22.73
N ALA A 274 10.41 15.10 23.93
CA ALA A 274 9.67 16.11 24.68
C ALA A 274 10.06 17.50 24.18
N TYR A 275 9.09 18.35 23.89
CA TYR A 275 9.35 19.72 23.47
C TYR A 275 8.64 20.73 24.38
N LYS A 276 9.30 21.85 24.64
CA LYS A 276 8.74 23.00 25.33
C LYS A 276 8.94 24.25 24.48
N THR A 277 7.89 25.03 24.30
CA THR A 277 7.95 26.32 23.64
C THR A 277 8.03 27.43 24.68
N VAL A 278 9.05 28.28 24.61
CA VAL A 278 9.18 29.48 25.43
C VAL A 278 9.02 30.69 24.51
N ARG A 279 7.91 31.42 24.67
CA ARG A 279 7.65 32.62 23.88
C ARG A 279 8.49 33.78 24.44
N ARG A 280 9.25 34.43 23.57
CA ARG A 280 9.97 35.68 23.81
C ARG A 280 9.30 36.80 23.02
N ASP A 281 9.75 38.04 23.21
CA ASP A 281 9.13 39.21 22.59
C ASP A 281 9.16 39.16 21.06
N ASN A 282 10.27 38.69 20.46
CA ASN A 282 10.47 38.70 19.01
C ASN A 282 10.64 37.31 18.38
N TRP A 283 10.67 36.22 19.17
CA TRP A 283 10.82 34.85 18.67
C TRP A 283 10.26 33.80 19.65
N ILE A 284 10.25 32.54 19.22
CA ILE A 284 9.83 31.40 20.04
C ILE A 284 11.04 30.47 20.17
N ASP A 285 11.50 30.26 21.41
CA ASP A 285 12.50 29.22 21.70
C ASP A 285 11.78 27.87 21.75
N ILE A 286 12.31 26.87 21.04
CA ILE A 286 11.81 25.49 21.10
C ILE A 286 12.92 24.64 21.72
N GLU A 287 12.73 24.23 22.97
CA GLU A 287 13.62 23.29 23.64
C GLU A 287 13.12 21.88 23.36
N VAL A 288 13.96 21.03 22.76
CA VAL A 288 13.64 19.63 22.44
C VAL A 288 14.59 18.72 23.21
N LYS A 289 14.02 17.77 23.95
CA LYS A 289 14.75 16.73 24.70
C LYS A 289 14.38 15.37 24.15
N VAL A 290 15.39 14.53 23.95
CA VAL A 290 15.14 13.11 23.66
C VAL A 290 14.65 12.46 24.95
N ASP A 291 13.42 11.98 24.92
CA ASP A 291 12.77 11.31 26.04
C ASP A 291 13.06 9.80 25.99
N ASN A 292 12.87 9.19 24.82
CA ASN A 292 13.06 7.76 24.64
C ASN A 292 13.43 7.41 23.18
N ILE A 293 14.29 6.42 23.00
CA ILE A 293 14.61 5.81 21.71
C ILE A 293 14.47 4.30 21.86
N ARG A 294 13.57 3.70 21.08
CA ARG A 294 13.40 2.25 20.99
C ARG A 294 13.70 1.78 19.57
N SER A 295 14.43 0.68 19.49
CA SER A 295 14.72 0.00 18.23
C SER A 295 14.46 -1.49 18.43
N VAL A 296 13.60 -2.08 17.60
CA VAL A 296 13.28 -3.50 17.62
C VAL A 296 13.52 -4.09 16.24
N VAL A 297 14.21 -5.23 16.17
CA VAL A 297 14.41 -5.98 14.94
C VAL A 297 13.54 -7.23 14.99
N PHE A 298 12.66 -7.37 14.01
CA PHE A 298 11.81 -8.54 13.82
C PHE A 298 12.38 -9.39 12.69
N THR A 299 12.33 -10.71 12.84
CA THR A 299 12.71 -11.66 11.79
C THR A 299 11.48 -12.42 11.35
N TYR A 300 11.23 -12.50 10.03
CA TYR A 300 10.19 -13.38 9.51
C TYR A 300 10.70 -14.82 9.53
N THR A 301 10.11 -15.69 10.36
CA THR A 301 10.59 -17.05 10.59
C THR A 301 9.82 -18.12 9.81
N ASP A 302 8.69 -17.78 9.19
CA ASP A 302 7.81 -18.77 8.54
C ASP A 302 8.06 -18.89 7.03
N PHE A 303 8.62 -20.02 6.62
CA PHE A 303 9.01 -20.32 5.23
C PHE A 303 7.82 -20.33 4.26
N HIS A 304 6.61 -20.66 4.73
CA HIS A 304 5.45 -20.85 3.87
C HIS A 304 4.86 -19.53 3.33
N SER A 305 5.12 -18.43 4.03
CA SER A 305 4.71 -17.06 3.64
C SER A 305 5.73 -16.38 2.72
N LEU A 306 6.96 -16.92 2.65
CA LEU A 306 8.09 -16.35 1.93
C LEU A 306 8.20 -16.88 0.47
N CYS A 307 7.62 -18.05 0.18
CA CYS A 307 7.74 -18.72 -1.12
C CYS A 307 6.78 -18.23 -2.24
N ARG A 308 5.95 -17.20 -2.04
CA ARG A 308 4.99 -16.75 -3.09
C ARG A 308 5.65 -16.18 -4.36
N ILE A 309 6.97 -15.98 -4.38
CA ILE A 309 7.69 -15.36 -5.51
C ILE A 309 8.10 -16.38 -6.58
N ASN A 310 8.08 -17.69 -6.30
CA ASN A 310 8.72 -18.69 -7.18
C ASN A 310 7.78 -19.46 -8.11
N HIS A 311 6.51 -19.07 -8.22
CA HIS A 311 5.61 -19.62 -9.23
C HIS A 311 5.06 -18.49 -10.10
N PHE A 312 5.83 -18.05 -11.09
CA PHE A 312 5.43 -17.62 -12.46
C PHE A 312 6.67 -17.17 -13.27
#